data_AF-A0A6G3C9F6-F1
#
_entry.id   AF-A0A6G3C9F6-F1
#
_cell.length_a   1.000
_cell.length_b   1.000
_cell.length_c   1.000
_cell.angle_alpha   90.00
_cell.angle_beta   90.00
_cell.angle_gamma   90.00
#
_symmetry.space_group_name_H-M   'P 1'
#
loop_
_entity.id
_entity.type
_entity.pdbx_description
1 polymer ?
#
loop_
_entity_poly.entity_id
_entity_poly.type
_entity_poly.pdbx_seq_one_letter_code
_entity_poly.pdbx_strand_id
1 'polypeptide(L)'
;MSEQSLHDEVQKRSIHVDAGDAGYSKSLKSRHVNMIAIGGAIGTGLFLGAGGRLADAGPSLFIAYAVCGLFAFLVVRALGELVLYRPSSGAFVSYAREFMGEKGAYTAGWMYFLNWATTGIADITAVATYTHYWGMFSDIPQWIIALIALAVVLTVNLISVKIFGELEFWFAIIKVGALVVFMCIGIFLLVTQHPVDGHTPGPSLIADSGGIFPHGLLPMLLIIQGVVFAYASVELVGVAAGETENPEKIMPKAINSIMWRVGLFYVGSVVLLSMLLPWNKYTAGESPFVTVLSNIGVPAAGGVMNLVVLTAAMSSLNSGLYSTGRILRSMAMAGSAPKFTSVMSRSQVPYGGILL
;
A
#
# COMPACT_ATOMS: atom_id res chain seq x y z
N MET A 1 39.23 21.09 -21.74
CA MET A 1 38.33 20.29 -20.89
C MET A 1 37.98 19.05 -21.68
N SER A 2 38.33 17.85 -21.20
CA SER A 2 37.98 16.59 -21.88
C SER A 2 36.49 16.28 -21.69
N GLU A 3 35.86 15.53 -22.60
CA GLU A 3 34.46 15.07 -22.43
C GLU A 3 34.25 14.33 -21.10
N GLN A 4 35.28 13.64 -20.61
CA GLN A 4 35.28 13.02 -19.28
C GLN A 4 35.18 14.05 -18.14
N SER A 5 35.89 15.18 -18.24
CA SER A 5 35.79 16.25 -17.24
C SER A 5 34.44 16.99 -17.27
N LEU A 6 33.78 17.04 -18.44
CA LEU A 6 32.42 17.56 -18.59
C LEU A 6 31.39 16.58 -18.02
N HIS A 7 31.55 15.27 -18.24
CA HIS A 7 30.73 14.24 -17.60
C HIS A 7 30.88 14.24 -16.07
N ASP A 8 32.10 14.36 -15.56
CA ASP A 8 32.36 14.45 -14.12
C ASP A 8 31.84 15.76 -13.52
N GLU A 9 31.92 16.91 -14.22
CA GLU A 9 31.32 18.17 -13.76
C GLU A 9 29.78 18.18 -13.80
N VAL A 10 29.17 17.56 -14.81
CA VAL A 10 27.70 17.40 -14.89
C VAL A 10 27.21 16.46 -13.79
N GLN A 11 27.95 15.39 -13.50
CA GLN A 11 27.65 14.46 -12.41
C GLN A 11 27.88 15.09 -11.02
N LYS A 12 28.79 16.07 -10.90
CA LYS A 12 29.00 16.86 -9.67
C LYS A 12 27.98 17.99 -9.48
N ARG A 13 27.39 18.52 -10.56
CA ARG A 13 26.44 19.66 -10.52
C ARG A 13 24.99 19.29 -10.17
N SER A 14 24.58 18.01 -10.19
CA SER A 14 23.15 17.66 -10.02
C SER A 14 22.74 17.09 -8.64
N ILE A 15 23.65 16.87 -7.69
CA ILE A 15 23.24 16.36 -6.37
C ILE A 15 22.79 17.52 -5.49
N HIS A 16 21.66 18.13 -5.82
CA HIS A 16 20.97 19.09 -4.95
C HIS A 16 20.30 18.31 -3.80
N VAL A 17 21.11 17.89 -2.82
CA VAL A 17 20.67 17.18 -1.61
C VAL A 17 19.58 18.01 -0.93
N ASP A 18 18.38 17.45 -0.78
CA ASP A 18 17.32 18.12 -0.04
C ASP A 18 17.78 18.38 1.40
N ALA A 19 17.50 19.55 1.96
CA ALA A 19 17.82 19.83 3.36
C ALA A 19 17.16 18.81 4.32
N GLY A 20 16.03 18.22 3.91
CA GLY A 20 15.37 17.12 4.61
C GLY A 20 16.14 15.79 4.57
N ASP A 21 17.04 15.60 3.60
CA ASP A 21 17.81 14.36 3.40
C ASP A 21 19.07 14.31 4.27
N ALA A 22 19.51 15.46 4.78
CA ALA A 22 20.72 15.57 5.59
C ALA A 22 20.62 14.65 6.83
N GLY A 23 21.62 13.77 7.00
CA GLY A 23 21.73 12.88 8.16
C GLY A 23 21.05 11.51 8.03
N TYR A 24 20.34 11.20 6.94
CA TYR A 24 19.88 9.83 6.66
C TYR A 24 21.02 8.95 6.12
N SER A 25 21.08 7.68 6.53
CA SER A 25 21.93 6.69 5.87
C SER A 25 21.21 6.08 4.67
N LYS A 26 21.90 6.02 3.53
CA LYS A 26 21.47 5.27 2.33
C LYS A 26 21.61 3.76 2.56
N SER A 27 20.85 3.22 3.51
CA SER A 27 20.99 1.82 3.96
C SER A 27 20.00 0.86 3.28
N LEU A 28 19.03 1.37 2.53
CA LEU A 28 18.09 0.56 1.77
C LEU A 28 18.72 0.06 0.46
N LYS A 29 18.80 -1.27 0.32
CA LYS A 29 19.25 -1.92 -0.91
C LYS A 29 18.15 -1.88 -1.97
N SER A 30 18.52 -2.01 -3.24
CA SER A 30 17.58 -2.11 -4.39
C SER A 30 16.47 -3.15 -4.20
N ARG A 31 16.75 -4.26 -3.49
CA ARG A 31 15.73 -5.28 -3.15
C ARG A 31 14.67 -4.76 -2.18
N HIS A 32 15.05 -3.92 -1.21
CA HIS A 32 14.13 -3.33 -0.25
C HIS A 32 13.24 -2.30 -0.95
N VAL A 33 13.82 -1.46 -1.80
CA VAL A 33 13.08 -0.47 -2.60
C VAL A 33 12.05 -1.15 -3.51
N ASN A 34 12.46 -2.21 -4.22
CA ASN A 34 11.54 -3.00 -5.03
C ASN A 34 10.43 -3.61 -4.19
N MET A 35 10.73 -4.21 -3.04
CA MET A 35 9.71 -4.82 -2.18
C MET A 35 8.81 -3.80 -1.50
N ILE A 36 9.29 -2.62 -1.14
CA ILE A 36 8.44 -1.50 -0.69
C ILE A 36 7.50 -1.09 -1.83
N ALA A 37 8.00 -1.05 -3.07
CA ALA A 37 7.16 -0.78 -4.23
C ALA A 37 6.11 -1.86 -4.52
N ILE A 38 6.41 -3.14 -4.23
CA ILE A 38 5.45 -4.25 -4.45
C ILE A 38 4.47 -4.34 -3.28
N GLY A 39 5.01 -4.41 -2.07
CA GLY A 39 4.29 -4.66 -0.83
C GLY A 39 3.56 -3.43 -0.31
N GLY A 40 4.08 -2.22 -0.50
CA GLY A 40 3.38 -0.98 -0.15
C GLY A 40 2.11 -0.84 -0.98
N ALA A 41 2.21 -1.13 -2.28
CA ALA A 41 1.10 -1.10 -3.21
C ALA A 41 0.03 -2.19 -2.99
N ILE A 42 0.15 -3.09 -2.00
CA ILE A 42 -0.83 -4.15 -1.71
C ILE A 42 -1.06 -4.20 -0.19
N GLY A 43 -2.24 -3.75 0.26
CA GLY A 43 -2.54 -3.60 1.68
C GLY A 43 -4.01 -3.86 2.03
N THR A 44 -4.43 -3.27 3.15
CA THR A 44 -5.78 -3.37 3.72
C THR A 44 -6.87 -2.93 2.76
N GLY A 45 -6.58 -1.97 1.88
CA GLY A 45 -7.52 -1.53 0.86
C GLY A 45 -8.02 -2.65 -0.05
N LEU A 46 -7.14 -3.55 -0.51
CA LEU A 46 -7.52 -4.73 -1.29
C LEU A 46 -7.99 -5.87 -0.39
N PHE A 47 -7.24 -6.18 0.68
CA PHE A 47 -7.52 -7.37 1.48
C PHE A 47 -8.73 -7.26 2.39
N LEU A 48 -9.02 -6.10 2.99
CA LEU A 48 -10.20 -5.90 3.84
C LEU A 48 -11.30 -5.16 3.08
N GLY A 49 -10.93 -4.05 2.46
CA GLY A 49 -11.88 -3.13 1.86
C GLY A 49 -12.62 -3.69 0.65
N ALA A 50 -12.06 -4.68 -0.05
CA ALA A 50 -12.73 -5.26 -1.21
C ALA A 50 -13.97 -6.08 -0.83
N GLY A 51 -14.06 -6.65 0.39
CA GLY A 51 -15.20 -7.47 0.81
C GLY A 51 -16.51 -6.68 0.81
N GLY A 52 -16.55 -5.59 1.59
CA GLY A 52 -17.70 -4.69 1.64
C GLY A 52 -18.00 -4.04 0.28
N ARG A 53 -16.98 -3.62 -0.47
CA ARG A 53 -17.20 -2.99 -1.79
C ARG A 53 -17.74 -3.96 -2.84
N LEU A 54 -17.35 -5.23 -2.76
CA LEU A 54 -17.87 -6.28 -3.62
C LEU A 54 -19.32 -6.59 -3.25
N ALA A 55 -19.66 -6.57 -1.96
CA ALA A 55 -21.03 -6.66 -1.49
C ALA A 55 -21.90 -5.47 -1.95
N ASP A 56 -21.36 -4.24 -1.93
CA ASP A 56 -22.11 -3.02 -2.23
C ASP A 56 -22.29 -2.75 -3.73
N ALA A 57 -21.25 -3.01 -4.54
CA ALA A 57 -21.23 -2.67 -5.97
C ALA A 57 -21.27 -3.89 -6.89
N GLY A 58 -21.08 -5.09 -6.35
CA GLY A 58 -20.98 -6.31 -7.13
C GLY A 58 -19.73 -6.36 -8.02
N PRO A 59 -19.76 -7.17 -9.09
CA PRO A 59 -18.62 -7.40 -9.97
C PRO A 59 -18.06 -6.11 -10.62
N SER A 60 -18.85 -5.04 -10.73
CA SER A 60 -18.38 -3.73 -11.19
C SER A 60 -17.15 -3.19 -10.44
N LEU A 61 -16.85 -3.72 -9.24
CA LEU A 61 -15.62 -3.43 -8.49
C LEU A 61 -14.34 -3.65 -9.31
N PHE A 62 -14.25 -4.70 -10.15
CA PHE A 62 -13.04 -4.90 -10.96
C PHE A 62 -12.87 -3.81 -12.03
N ILE A 63 -13.98 -3.23 -12.52
CA ILE A 63 -13.95 -2.09 -13.44
C ILE A 63 -13.47 -0.84 -12.71
N ALA A 64 -13.99 -0.60 -11.49
CA ALA A 64 -13.55 0.51 -10.66
C ALA A 64 -12.04 0.42 -10.36
N TYR A 65 -11.52 -0.76 -10.03
CA TYR A 65 -10.08 -0.99 -9.88
C TYR A 65 -9.30 -0.74 -11.17
N ALA A 66 -9.78 -1.21 -12.32
CA ALA A 66 -9.10 -0.99 -13.59
C ALA A 66 -9.00 0.50 -13.96
N VAL A 67 -10.10 1.25 -13.81
CA VAL A 67 -10.16 2.68 -14.12
C VAL A 67 -9.31 3.48 -13.13
N CYS A 68 -9.48 3.27 -11.82
CA CYS A 68 -8.70 3.98 -10.81
C CYS A 68 -7.20 3.62 -10.90
N GLY A 69 -6.89 2.36 -11.21
CA GLY A 69 -5.53 1.88 -11.41
C GLY A 69 -4.83 2.53 -12.60
N LEU A 70 -5.57 2.81 -13.69
CA LEU A 70 -5.05 3.60 -14.81
C LEU A 70 -4.68 5.02 -14.38
N PHE A 71 -5.55 5.71 -13.64
CA PHE A 71 -5.25 7.05 -13.12
C PHE A 71 -4.08 7.02 -12.13
N ALA A 72 -4.05 6.05 -11.22
CA ALA A 72 -2.94 5.87 -10.28
C ALA A 72 -1.60 5.67 -11.02
N PHE A 73 -1.59 4.88 -12.09
CA PHE A 73 -0.41 4.72 -12.94
C PHE A 73 0.05 6.04 -13.57
N LEU A 74 -0.87 6.85 -14.10
CA LEU A 74 -0.52 8.16 -14.67
C LEU A 74 0.09 9.10 -13.62
N VAL A 75 -0.47 9.13 -12.41
CA VAL A 75 0.05 9.94 -11.29
C VAL A 75 1.45 9.49 -10.90
N VAL A 76 1.68 8.19 -10.76
CA VAL A 76 2.98 7.66 -10.33
C VAL A 76 4.02 7.79 -11.44
N ARG A 77 3.60 7.74 -12.71
CA ARG A 77 4.47 8.06 -13.84
C ARG A 77 4.93 9.52 -13.81
N ALA A 78 4.02 10.45 -13.57
CA ALA A 78 4.36 11.87 -13.40
C ALA A 78 5.30 12.08 -12.19
N LEU A 79 5.02 11.42 -11.06
CA LEU A 79 5.91 11.42 -9.89
C LEU A 79 7.31 10.88 -10.25
N GLY A 80 7.37 9.83 -11.07
CA GLY A 80 8.61 9.26 -11.56
C GLY A 80 9.48 10.22 -12.33
N GLU A 81 8.89 11.01 -13.23
CA GLU A 81 9.60 12.04 -13.98
C GLU A 81 10.17 13.12 -13.05
N LEU A 82 9.43 13.51 -12.00
CA LEU A 82 9.91 14.44 -10.98
C LEU A 82 11.07 13.85 -10.15
N VAL A 83 10.99 12.56 -9.82
CA VAL A 83 12.07 11.84 -9.12
C VAL A 83 13.34 11.76 -9.96
N LEU A 84 13.20 11.52 -11.26
CA LEU A 84 14.34 11.52 -12.19
C LEU A 84 14.92 12.91 -12.40
N TYR A 85 14.08 13.95 -12.38
CA TYR A 85 14.52 15.33 -12.42
C TYR A 85 15.33 15.70 -11.16
N ARG A 86 14.84 15.35 -9.97
CA ARG A 86 15.53 15.58 -8.70
C ARG A 86 15.13 14.56 -7.63
N PRO A 87 15.99 13.60 -7.27
CA PRO A 87 15.74 12.71 -6.13
C PRO A 87 15.68 13.48 -4.81
N SER A 88 14.60 13.30 -4.04
CA SER A 88 14.42 13.87 -2.70
C SER A 88 13.60 12.91 -1.83
N SER A 89 14.00 12.69 -0.57
CA SER A 89 13.21 11.89 0.38
C SER A 89 11.99 12.66 0.91
N GLY A 90 11.93 13.98 0.68
CA GLY A 90 10.73 14.80 0.85
C GLY A 90 9.68 14.56 -0.23
N ALA A 91 10.03 13.79 -1.28
CA ALA A 91 9.16 13.36 -2.37
C ALA A 91 8.31 14.50 -2.94
N PHE A 92 7.00 14.27 -3.11
CA PHE A 92 6.08 15.23 -3.71
C PHE A 92 5.94 16.55 -2.92
N VAL A 93 6.25 16.58 -1.61
CA VAL A 93 6.23 17.83 -0.83
C VAL A 93 7.39 18.74 -1.24
N SER A 94 8.55 18.16 -1.56
CA SER A 94 9.69 18.92 -2.08
C SER A 94 9.40 19.49 -3.47
N TYR A 95 8.76 18.69 -4.34
CA TYR A 95 8.32 19.18 -5.67
C TYR A 95 7.24 20.25 -5.56
N ALA A 96 6.27 20.09 -4.67
CA ALA A 96 5.27 21.12 -4.40
C ALA A 96 5.90 22.43 -3.93
N ARG A 97 6.98 22.37 -3.12
CA ARG A 97 7.74 23.55 -2.73
C ARG A 97 8.39 24.24 -3.92
N GLU A 98 9.03 23.48 -4.79
CA GLU A 98 9.74 24.01 -5.96
C GLU A 98 8.78 24.66 -6.96
N PHE A 99 7.67 23.99 -7.29
CA PHE A 99 6.76 24.44 -8.36
C PHE A 99 5.58 25.31 -7.87
N MET A 100 5.17 25.18 -6.61
CA MET A 100 4.00 25.89 -6.05
C MET A 100 4.35 26.78 -4.84
N GLY A 101 5.63 26.85 -4.46
CA GLY A 101 6.10 27.61 -3.31
C GLY A 101 5.74 26.98 -1.96
N GLU A 102 6.10 27.67 -0.88
CA GLU A 102 5.96 27.14 0.49
C GLU A 102 4.50 26.87 0.88
N LYS A 103 3.54 27.63 0.32
CA LYS A 103 2.10 27.39 0.54
C LYS A 103 1.65 26.05 -0.04
N GLY A 104 2.10 25.72 -1.26
CA GLY A 104 1.81 24.43 -1.89
C GLY A 104 2.43 23.27 -1.13
N ALA A 105 3.68 23.43 -0.69
CA ALA A 105 4.37 22.44 0.15
C ALA A 105 3.64 22.20 1.49
N TYR A 106 3.21 23.26 2.17
CA TYR A 106 2.47 23.18 3.43
C TYR A 106 1.16 22.40 3.25
N THR A 107 0.35 22.75 2.24
CA THR A 107 -0.91 22.04 1.97
C THR A 107 -0.67 20.58 1.61
N ALA A 108 0.28 20.29 0.71
CA ALA A 108 0.58 18.92 0.28
C ALA A 108 1.05 18.05 1.45
N GLY A 109 1.95 18.57 2.29
CA GLY A 109 2.51 17.79 3.39
C GLY A 109 1.52 17.55 4.54
N TRP A 110 0.68 18.52 4.90
CA TRP A 110 -0.36 18.31 5.91
C TRP A 110 -1.52 17.43 5.41
N MET A 111 -1.91 17.53 4.14
CA MET A 111 -2.88 16.60 3.55
C MET A 111 -2.34 15.18 3.54
N TYR A 112 -1.04 15.01 3.28
CA TYR A 112 -0.38 13.71 3.37
C TYR A 112 -0.35 13.15 4.78
N PHE A 113 0.01 13.98 5.77
CA PHE A 113 -0.04 13.59 7.18
C PHE A 113 -1.44 13.13 7.55
N LEU A 114 -2.48 13.90 7.22
CA LEU A 114 -3.87 13.54 7.50
C LEU A 114 -4.27 12.22 6.83
N ASN A 115 -3.92 12.05 5.54
CA ASN A 115 -4.18 10.81 4.81
C ASN A 115 -3.58 9.60 5.53
N TRP A 116 -2.30 9.67 5.92
CA TRP A 116 -1.63 8.58 6.61
C TRP A 116 -2.08 8.39 8.05
N ALA A 117 -2.44 9.46 8.77
CA ALA A 117 -3.03 9.35 10.10
C ALA A 117 -4.38 8.60 10.04
N THR A 118 -5.25 8.95 9.09
CA THR A 118 -6.53 8.24 8.89
C THR A 118 -6.34 6.83 8.36
N THR A 119 -5.36 6.61 7.50
CA THR A 119 -5.01 5.26 7.00
C THR A 119 -4.46 4.39 8.12
N GLY A 120 -3.65 4.95 9.01
CA GLY A 120 -3.15 4.26 10.20
C GLY A 120 -4.27 3.79 11.12
N ILE A 121 -5.33 4.60 11.31
CA ILE A 121 -6.54 4.21 12.03
C ILE A 121 -7.24 3.04 11.34
N ALA A 122 -7.37 3.08 10.01
CA ALA A 122 -7.95 1.99 9.24
C ALA A 122 -7.12 0.70 9.34
N ASP A 123 -5.80 0.80 9.31
CA ASP A 123 -4.89 -0.35 9.38
C ASP A 123 -4.89 -1.00 10.76
N ILE A 124 -4.81 -0.24 11.86
CA ILE A 124 -4.91 -0.81 13.21
C ILE A 124 -6.29 -1.41 13.48
N THR A 125 -7.34 -0.82 12.90
CA THR A 125 -8.69 -1.38 12.93
C THR A 125 -8.73 -2.71 12.19
N ALA A 126 -8.15 -2.79 11.00
CA ALA A 126 -8.04 -4.02 10.23
C ALA A 126 -7.27 -5.11 10.99
N VAL A 127 -6.15 -4.77 11.63
CA VAL A 127 -5.40 -5.72 12.48
C VAL A 127 -6.29 -6.28 13.57
N ALA A 128 -7.00 -5.41 14.30
CA ALA A 128 -7.91 -5.86 15.36
C ALA A 128 -9.03 -6.76 14.84
N THR A 129 -9.66 -6.38 13.72
CA THR A 129 -10.69 -7.19 13.06
C THR A 129 -10.17 -8.57 12.64
N TYR A 130 -8.98 -8.64 12.04
CA TYR A 130 -8.38 -9.93 11.68
C TYR A 130 -7.98 -10.76 12.89
N THR A 131 -7.53 -10.15 13.99
CA THR A 131 -7.21 -10.89 15.22
C THR A 131 -8.45 -11.52 15.84
N HIS A 132 -9.62 -10.88 15.75
CA HIS A 132 -10.90 -11.41 16.22
C HIS A 132 -11.40 -12.65 15.45
N TYR A 133 -10.79 -12.97 14.30
CA TYR A 133 -11.05 -14.23 13.61
C TYR A 133 -10.77 -15.46 14.50
N TRP A 134 -9.74 -15.39 15.35
CA TRP A 134 -9.46 -16.45 16.30
C TRP A 134 -10.23 -16.18 17.59
N GLY A 135 -11.18 -17.06 17.93
CA GLY A 135 -12.04 -16.91 19.11
C GLY A 135 -11.32 -16.74 20.45
N MET A 136 -10.01 -17.02 20.54
CA MET A 136 -9.19 -16.69 21.71
C MET A 136 -9.13 -15.18 22.00
N PHE A 137 -9.32 -14.34 20.99
CA PHE A 137 -9.22 -12.88 21.11
C PHE A 137 -10.58 -12.18 21.05
N SER A 138 -11.70 -12.91 20.93
CA SER A 138 -13.04 -12.30 20.76
C SER A 138 -13.48 -11.47 21.96
N ASP A 139 -13.06 -11.85 23.16
CA ASP A 139 -13.42 -11.16 24.41
C ASP A 139 -12.56 -9.90 24.64
N ILE A 140 -11.49 -9.71 23.87
CA ILE A 140 -10.62 -8.54 23.99
C ILE A 140 -11.22 -7.39 23.18
N PRO A 141 -11.49 -6.22 23.80
CA PRO A 141 -11.99 -5.05 23.09
C PRO A 141 -11.10 -4.68 21.89
N GLN A 142 -11.72 -4.38 20.75
CA GLN A 142 -11.04 -4.08 19.48
C GLN A 142 -9.98 -2.97 19.62
N TRP A 143 -10.28 -1.92 20.40
CA TRP A 143 -9.36 -0.79 20.59
C TRP A 143 -8.07 -1.19 21.30
N ILE A 144 -8.09 -2.22 22.16
CA ILE A 144 -6.89 -2.71 22.87
C ILE A 144 -5.96 -3.38 21.87
N ILE A 145 -6.49 -4.24 21.01
CA ILE A 145 -5.70 -4.92 19.98
C ILE A 145 -5.12 -3.89 19.00
N ALA A 146 -5.93 -2.91 18.58
CA ALA A 146 -5.49 -1.82 17.72
C ALA A 146 -4.36 -0.99 18.37
N LEU A 147 -4.46 -0.68 19.66
CA LEU A 147 -3.43 0.04 20.41
C LEU A 147 -2.14 -0.77 20.56
N ILE A 148 -2.25 -2.08 20.82
CA ILE A 148 -1.09 -2.98 20.87
C ILE A 148 -0.39 -3.03 19.51
N ALA A 149 -1.15 -3.17 18.42
CA ALA A 149 -0.62 -3.17 17.07
C ALA A 149 0.14 -1.86 16.77
N LEU A 150 -0.45 -0.71 17.09
CA LEU A 150 0.19 0.60 16.96
C LEU A 150 1.49 0.67 17.78
N ALA A 151 1.46 0.27 19.05
CA ALA A 151 2.62 0.31 19.93
C ALA A 151 3.77 -0.58 19.43
N VAL A 152 3.46 -1.77 18.91
CA VAL A 152 4.44 -2.68 18.31
C VAL A 152 5.08 -2.04 17.08
N VAL A 153 4.27 -1.55 16.14
CA VAL A 153 4.80 -0.96 14.89
C VAL A 153 5.56 0.34 15.15
N LEU A 154 5.08 1.17 16.08
CA LEU A 154 5.77 2.35 16.55
C LEU A 154 7.15 1.99 17.10
N THR A 155 7.23 0.99 17.98
CA THR A 155 8.49 0.54 18.58
C THR A 155 9.47 0.07 17.51
N VAL A 156 9.01 -0.73 16.54
CA VAL A 156 9.82 -1.17 15.39
C VAL A 156 10.36 0.01 14.59
N ASN A 157 9.52 1.00 14.30
CA ASN A 157 9.90 2.19 13.54
C ASN A 157 10.92 3.06 14.27
N LEU A 158 10.91 3.07 15.61
CA LEU A 158 11.86 3.84 16.43
C LEU A 158 13.24 3.19 16.55
N ILE A 159 13.36 1.86 16.38
CA ILE A 159 14.64 1.14 16.56
C ILE A 159 15.59 1.43 15.40
N SER A 160 15.22 1.08 14.16
CA SER A 160 16.11 1.23 13.00
C SER A 160 15.40 1.13 11.65
N VAL A 161 15.81 2.01 10.72
CA VAL A 161 15.43 1.96 9.29
C VAL A 161 15.81 0.63 8.62
N LYS A 162 16.88 -0.04 9.09
CA LYS A 162 17.31 -1.33 8.55
C LYS A 162 16.31 -2.44 8.89
N ILE A 163 15.80 -2.45 10.12
CA ILE A 163 14.80 -3.43 10.56
C ILE A 163 13.49 -3.22 9.79
N PHE A 164 13.09 -1.96 9.59
CA PHE A 164 11.97 -1.62 8.72
C PHE A 164 12.11 -2.26 7.33
N GLY A 165 13.24 -2.04 6.65
CA GLY A 165 13.45 -2.53 5.28
C GLY A 165 13.45 -4.06 5.18
N GLU A 166 13.98 -4.77 6.18
CA GLU A 166 13.94 -6.24 6.21
C GLU A 166 12.53 -6.77 6.52
N LEU A 167 11.80 -6.16 7.47
CA LEU A 167 10.41 -6.56 7.75
C LEU A 167 9.51 -6.36 6.53
N GLU A 168 9.60 -5.22 5.87
CA GLU A 168 8.86 -4.95 4.64
C GLU A 168 9.21 -5.94 3.52
N PHE A 169 10.48 -6.31 3.39
CA PHE A 169 10.90 -7.33 2.44
C PHE A 169 10.18 -8.67 2.68
N TRP A 170 10.15 -9.14 3.93
CA TRP A 170 9.47 -10.39 4.29
C TRP A 170 7.95 -10.30 4.18
N PHE A 171 7.34 -9.21 4.65
CA PHE A 171 5.90 -8.98 4.55
C PHE A 171 5.44 -8.89 3.08
N ALA A 172 6.21 -8.24 2.21
CA ALA A 172 5.92 -8.20 0.78
C ALA A 172 5.95 -9.59 0.15
N ILE A 173 6.95 -10.43 0.50
CA ILE A 173 7.03 -11.81 0.01
C ILE A 173 5.80 -12.62 0.45
N ILE A 174 5.40 -12.54 1.72
CA ILE A 174 4.23 -13.26 2.25
C ILE A 174 2.97 -12.83 1.51
N LYS A 175 2.73 -11.51 1.38
CA LYS A 175 1.55 -10.95 0.70
C LYS A 175 1.45 -11.38 -0.76
N VAL A 176 2.52 -11.16 -1.52
CA VAL A 176 2.55 -11.44 -2.95
C VAL A 176 2.46 -12.94 -3.20
N GLY A 177 3.20 -13.74 -2.43
CA GLY A 177 3.13 -15.20 -2.50
C GLY A 177 1.73 -15.72 -2.23
N ALA A 178 1.08 -15.24 -1.18
CA ALA A 178 -0.28 -15.63 -0.84
C ALA A 178 -1.31 -15.22 -1.92
N LEU A 179 -1.18 -14.05 -2.52
CA LEU A 179 -2.03 -13.65 -3.65
C LEU A 179 -1.80 -14.54 -4.87
N VAL A 180 -0.56 -14.86 -5.22
CA VAL A 180 -0.26 -15.78 -6.32
C VAL A 180 -0.86 -17.15 -6.05
N VAL A 181 -0.69 -17.69 -4.83
CA VAL A 181 -1.29 -18.97 -4.42
C VAL A 181 -2.82 -18.91 -4.50
N PHE A 182 -3.44 -17.85 -3.99
CA PHE A 182 -4.88 -17.64 -4.09
C PHE A 182 -5.35 -17.61 -5.54
N MET A 183 -4.65 -16.89 -6.41
CA MET A 183 -5.00 -16.82 -7.84
C MET A 183 -4.88 -18.19 -8.51
N CYS A 184 -3.83 -18.95 -8.21
CA CYS A 184 -3.68 -20.33 -8.71
C CYS A 184 -4.82 -21.23 -8.23
N ILE A 185 -5.18 -21.16 -6.95
CA ILE A 185 -6.32 -21.90 -6.38
C ILE A 185 -7.61 -21.47 -7.07
N GLY A 186 -7.87 -20.16 -7.20
CA GLY A 186 -9.06 -19.63 -7.85
C GLY A 186 -9.20 -20.08 -9.31
N ILE A 187 -8.10 -20.02 -10.07
CA ILE A 187 -8.07 -20.51 -11.46
C ILE A 187 -8.32 -22.02 -11.49
N PHE A 188 -7.71 -22.79 -10.58
CA PHE A 188 -7.95 -24.23 -10.49
C PHE A 188 -9.42 -24.55 -10.20
N LEU A 189 -10.04 -23.88 -9.23
CA LEU A 189 -11.46 -24.05 -8.89
C LEU A 189 -12.37 -23.67 -10.07
N LEU A 190 -12.01 -22.62 -10.82
CA LEU A 190 -12.74 -22.18 -12.01
C LEU A 190 -12.65 -23.20 -13.16
N VAL A 191 -11.45 -23.73 -13.43
CA VAL A 191 -11.22 -24.71 -14.52
C VAL A 191 -11.83 -26.07 -14.18
N THR A 192 -11.73 -26.50 -12.92
CA THR A 192 -12.31 -27.78 -12.47
C THR A 192 -13.80 -27.69 -12.13
N GLN A 193 -14.37 -26.47 -12.13
CA GLN A 193 -15.73 -26.18 -11.68
C GLN A 193 -16.04 -26.75 -10.28
N HIS A 194 -15.02 -26.82 -9.42
CA HIS A 194 -15.18 -27.33 -8.06
C HIS A 194 -16.07 -26.38 -7.25
N PRO A 195 -17.20 -26.84 -6.67
CA PRO A 195 -18.11 -25.97 -5.93
C PRO A 195 -17.44 -25.27 -4.74
N VAL A 196 -17.81 -24.01 -4.51
CA VAL A 196 -17.42 -23.20 -3.34
C VAL A 196 -18.71 -22.72 -2.68
N ASP A 197 -18.93 -23.07 -1.41
CA ASP A 197 -20.21 -22.82 -0.70
C ASP A 197 -21.46 -23.26 -1.49
N GLY A 198 -21.37 -24.39 -2.21
CA GLY A 198 -22.48 -24.90 -3.02
C GLY A 198 -22.71 -24.18 -4.35
N HIS A 199 -21.88 -23.20 -4.71
CA HIS A 199 -21.92 -22.49 -5.99
C HIS A 199 -20.83 -23.00 -6.93
N THR A 200 -21.20 -23.24 -8.20
CA THR A 200 -20.22 -23.61 -9.23
C THR A 200 -19.50 -22.36 -9.75
N PRO A 201 -18.16 -22.28 -9.62
CA PRO A 201 -17.42 -21.14 -10.13
C PRO A 201 -17.54 -20.96 -11.64
N GLY A 202 -17.57 -19.71 -12.09
CA GLY A 202 -17.51 -19.36 -13.50
C GLY A 202 -18.18 -18.03 -13.84
N PRO A 203 -18.12 -17.61 -15.13
CA PRO A 203 -18.76 -16.39 -15.59
C PRO A 203 -20.29 -16.37 -15.43
N SER A 204 -20.92 -17.55 -15.40
CA SER A 204 -22.36 -17.68 -15.13
C SER A 204 -22.74 -17.07 -13.78
N LEU A 205 -21.87 -17.16 -12.78
CA LEU A 205 -22.12 -16.61 -11.44
C LEU A 205 -22.35 -15.09 -11.48
N ILE A 206 -21.62 -14.38 -12.34
CA ILE A 206 -21.81 -12.94 -12.59
C ILE A 206 -23.16 -12.71 -13.26
N ALA A 207 -23.49 -13.47 -14.31
CA ALA A 207 -24.76 -13.33 -15.03
C ALA A 207 -25.97 -13.62 -14.13
N ASP A 208 -25.91 -14.71 -13.39
CA ASP A 208 -26.98 -15.22 -12.51
C ASP A 208 -27.19 -14.33 -11.28
N SER A 209 -26.15 -13.61 -10.83
CA SER A 209 -26.21 -12.70 -9.69
C SER A 209 -26.57 -11.25 -10.07
N GLY A 210 -27.20 -11.02 -11.22
CA GLY A 210 -27.63 -9.67 -11.66
C GLY A 210 -26.63 -8.94 -12.55
N GLY A 211 -25.67 -9.65 -13.15
CA GLY A 211 -24.69 -9.11 -14.08
C GLY A 211 -23.55 -8.33 -13.43
N ILE A 212 -22.88 -7.50 -14.23
CA ILE A 212 -21.73 -6.71 -13.77
C ILE A 212 -22.18 -5.59 -12.82
N PHE A 213 -23.37 -5.02 -13.02
CA PHE A 213 -23.90 -3.89 -12.27
C PHE A 213 -25.21 -4.27 -11.55
N PRO A 214 -25.17 -5.18 -10.55
CA PRO A 214 -26.38 -5.70 -9.89
C PRO A 214 -27.19 -4.60 -9.18
N HIS A 215 -26.52 -3.53 -8.75
CA HIS A 215 -27.15 -2.36 -8.12
C HIS A 215 -27.11 -1.09 -9.00
N GLY A 216 -26.78 -1.23 -10.29
CA GLY A 216 -26.60 -0.12 -11.22
C GLY A 216 -25.24 0.57 -11.10
N LEU A 217 -25.10 1.72 -11.79
CA LEU A 217 -23.82 2.43 -11.91
C LEU A 217 -23.48 3.28 -10.67
N LEU A 218 -24.49 3.78 -9.95
CA LEU A 218 -24.28 4.70 -8.82
C LEU A 218 -23.47 4.04 -7.67
N PRO A 219 -23.76 2.81 -7.23
CA PRO A 219 -22.96 2.14 -6.20
C PRO A 219 -21.49 1.95 -6.62
N MET A 220 -21.23 1.63 -7.88
CA MET A 220 -19.87 1.57 -8.43
C MET A 220 -19.16 2.92 -8.28
N LEU A 221 -19.84 4.04 -8.54
CA LEU A 221 -19.26 5.38 -8.34
C LEU A 221 -18.99 5.69 -6.86
N LEU A 222 -19.88 5.25 -5.94
CA LEU A 222 -19.74 5.49 -4.51
C LEU A 222 -18.56 4.75 -3.88
N ILE A 223 -18.22 3.57 -4.39
CA ILE A 223 -17.07 2.79 -3.89
C ILE A 223 -15.71 3.26 -4.44
N ILE A 224 -15.68 4.18 -5.43
CA ILE A 224 -14.42 4.68 -6.03
C ILE A 224 -13.50 5.28 -4.97
N GLN A 225 -14.02 6.02 -4.00
CA GLN A 225 -13.21 6.58 -2.91
C GLN A 225 -12.42 5.50 -2.16
N GLY A 226 -13.04 4.34 -1.93
CA GLY A 226 -12.40 3.21 -1.27
C GLY A 226 -11.40 2.48 -2.18
N VAL A 227 -11.67 2.45 -3.48
CA VAL A 227 -10.72 1.94 -4.48
C VAL A 227 -9.48 2.84 -4.58
N VAL A 228 -9.66 4.17 -4.56
CA VAL A 228 -8.56 5.13 -4.52
C VAL A 228 -7.72 4.94 -3.25
N PHE A 229 -8.37 4.74 -2.10
CA PHE A 229 -7.68 4.37 -0.86
C PHE A 229 -6.83 3.10 -1.02
N ALA A 230 -7.30 2.10 -1.76
CA ALA A 230 -6.54 0.89 -2.00
C ALA A 230 -5.27 1.09 -2.88
N TYR A 231 -5.15 2.24 -3.55
CA TYR A 231 -3.96 2.65 -4.31
C TYR A 231 -3.11 3.72 -3.59
N ALA A 232 -3.51 4.16 -2.39
CA ALA A 232 -2.89 5.27 -1.67
C ALA A 232 -1.49 4.99 -1.08
N SER A 233 -0.85 3.89 -1.46
CA SER A 233 0.50 3.51 -1.04
C SER A 233 1.45 3.30 -2.22
N VAL A 234 0.97 3.51 -3.45
CA VAL A 234 1.78 3.34 -4.66
C VAL A 234 2.82 4.47 -4.80
N GLU A 235 2.56 5.62 -4.18
CA GLU A 235 3.45 6.78 -4.12
C GLU A 235 4.67 6.59 -3.21
N LEU A 236 4.67 5.58 -2.32
CA LEU A 236 5.85 5.26 -1.49
C LEU A 236 7.10 4.99 -2.31
N VAL A 237 6.94 4.55 -3.56
CA VAL A 237 8.04 4.38 -4.51
C VAL A 237 8.82 5.68 -4.68
N GLY A 238 8.15 6.84 -4.70
CA GLY A 238 8.81 8.15 -4.79
C GLY A 238 9.58 8.52 -3.52
N VAL A 239 9.04 8.19 -2.34
CA VAL A 239 9.73 8.43 -1.06
C VAL A 239 10.97 7.55 -0.93
N ALA A 240 10.85 6.27 -1.27
CA ALA A 240 11.97 5.33 -1.27
C ALA A 240 13.03 5.67 -2.32
N ALA A 241 12.66 6.37 -3.39
CA ALA A 241 13.58 6.79 -4.44
C ALA A 241 14.70 7.71 -3.93
N GLY A 242 14.38 8.61 -2.99
CA GLY A 242 15.37 9.51 -2.37
C GLY A 242 16.49 8.76 -1.63
N GLU A 243 16.19 7.56 -1.13
CA GLU A 243 17.14 6.70 -0.41
C GLU A 243 17.82 5.64 -1.30
N THR A 244 17.57 5.64 -2.61
CA THR A 244 18.04 4.62 -3.54
C THR A 244 19.41 4.97 -4.14
N GLU A 245 20.32 3.98 -4.28
CA GLU A 245 21.68 4.20 -4.85
C GLU A 245 21.68 4.56 -6.34
N ASN A 246 20.70 4.09 -7.13
CA ASN A 246 20.60 4.31 -8.58
C ASN A 246 19.15 4.60 -9.03
N PRO A 247 18.57 5.75 -8.64
CA PRO A 247 17.17 6.07 -8.92
C PRO A 247 16.87 6.08 -10.43
N GLU A 248 17.78 6.56 -11.27
CA GLU A 248 17.63 6.62 -12.73
C GLU A 248 17.31 5.27 -13.39
N LYS A 249 17.91 4.18 -12.87
CA LYS A 249 17.72 2.83 -13.41
C LYS A 249 16.59 2.07 -12.73
N ILE A 250 16.35 2.35 -11.45
CA ILE A 250 15.40 1.61 -10.61
C ILE A 250 13.98 2.16 -10.76
N MET A 251 13.83 3.49 -10.81
CA MET A 251 12.52 4.14 -10.83
C MET A 251 11.68 3.78 -12.05
N PRO A 252 12.18 3.83 -13.30
CA PRO A 252 11.36 3.45 -14.45
C PRO A 252 10.86 2.00 -14.36
N LYS A 253 11.68 1.09 -13.83
CA LYS A 253 11.30 -0.32 -13.65
C LYS A 253 10.24 -0.47 -12.57
N ALA A 254 10.42 0.20 -11.43
CA ALA A 254 9.45 0.18 -10.33
C ALA A 254 8.10 0.75 -10.78
N ILE A 255 8.10 1.86 -11.52
CA ILE A 255 6.87 2.50 -12.00
C ILE A 255 6.15 1.64 -13.03
N ASN A 256 6.85 1.19 -14.08
CA ASN A 256 6.25 0.36 -15.11
C ASN A 256 5.75 -0.98 -14.54
N SER A 257 6.35 -1.45 -13.45
CA SER A 257 5.90 -2.66 -12.78
C SER A 257 4.55 -2.51 -12.06
N ILE A 258 4.12 -1.29 -11.74
CA ILE A 258 2.82 -1.05 -11.11
C ILE A 258 1.68 -1.47 -12.04
N MET A 259 1.77 -1.15 -13.33
CA MET A 259 0.69 -1.43 -14.29
C MET A 259 0.32 -2.92 -14.32
N TRP A 260 1.31 -3.80 -14.43
CA TRP A 260 1.03 -5.23 -14.44
C TRP A 260 0.56 -5.73 -13.07
N ARG A 261 1.05 -5.17 -11.96
CA ARG A 261 0.60 -5.55 -10.60
C ARG A 261 -0.85 -5.16 -10.36
N VAL A 262 -1.24 -3.98 -10.81
CA VAL A 262 -2.63 -3.51 -10.77
C VAL A 262 -3.52 -4.43 -11.61
N GLY A 263 -3.12 -4.73 -12.85
CA GLY A 263 -3.88 -5.63 -13.71
C GLY A 263 -4.01 -7.04 -13.11
N LEU A 264 -2.90 -7.62 -12.65
CA LEU A 264 -2.86 -9.00 -12.16
C LEU A 264 -3.46 -9.14 -10.76
N PHE A 265 -2.97 -8.39 -9.78
CA PHE A 265 -3.32 -8.59 -8.37
C PHE A 265 -4.58 -7.85 -7.95
N TYR A 266 -4.87 -6.68 -8.51
CA TYR A 266 -6.09 -5.94 -8.14
C TYR A 266 -7.26 -6.36 -9.02
N VAL A 267 -7.15 -6.13 -10.33
CA VAL A 267 -8.24 -6.46 -11.25
C VAL A 267 -8.42 -7.96 -11.33
N GLY A 268 -7.35 -8.72 -11.56
CA GLY A 268 -7.41 -10.18 -11.71
C GLY A 268 -7.96 -10.90 -10.47
N SER A 269 -7.56 -10.50 -9.26
CA SER A 269 -8.10 -11.13 -8.05
C SER A 269 -9.59 -10.82 -7.83
N VAL A 270 -10.04 -9.59 -8.09
CA VAL A 270 -11.45 -9.22 -7.94
C VAL A 270 -12.34 -9.86 -9.00
N VAL A 271 -11.83 -10.01 -10.23
CA VAL A 271 -12.50 -10.80 -11.27
C VAL A 271 -12.67 -12.25 -10.78
N LEU A 272 -11.60 -12.86 -10.28
CA LEU A 272 -11.67 -14.22 -9.73
C LEU A 272 -12.65 -14.31 -8.56
N LEU A 273 -12.61 -13.39 -7.59
CA LEU A 273 -13.56 -13.35 -6.48
C LEU A 273 -15.00 -13.34 -7.00
N SER A 274 -15.31 -12.46 -7.96
CA SER A 274 -16.64 -12.34 -8.58
C SER A 274 -17.10 -13.61 -9.33
N MET A 275 -16.17 -14.48 -9.73
CA MET A 275 -16.46 -15.74 -10.40
C MET A 275 -16.43 -16.95 -9.45
N LEU A 276 -15.90 -16.81 -8.24
CA LEU A 276 -15.76 -17.90 -7.27
C LEU A 276 -16.94 -17.94 -6.29
N LEU A 277 -17.46 -16.78 -5.89
CA LEU A 277 -18.64 -16.68 -5.02
C LEU A 277 -19.55 -15.52 -5.48
N PRO A 278 -20.89 -15.66 -5.29
CA PRO A 278 -21.82 -14.56 -5.51
C PRO A 278 -21.44 -13.33 -4.69
N TRP A 279 -21.63 -12.13 -5.26
CA TRP A 279 -21.20 -10.89 -4.61
C TRP A 279 -21.87 -10.65 -3.24
N ASN A 280 -23.07 -11.18 -3.04
CA ASN A 280 -23.85 -11.07 -1.80
C ASN A 280 -23.37 -12.01 -0.66
N LYS A 281 -22.37 -12.86 -0.92
CA LYS A 281 -21.70 -13.69 0.11
C LYS A 281 -20.54 -12.97 0.78
N TYR A 282 -20.08 -11.85 0.20
CA TYR A 282 -19.06 -11.02 0.81
C TYR A 282 -19.68 -10.06 1.82
N THR A 283 -18.92 -9.70 2.84
CA THR A 283 -19.36 -8.84 3.94
C THR A 283 -18.30 -7.78 4.23
N ALA A 284 -18.75 -6.65 4.77
CA ALA A 284 -17.83 -5.65 5.31
C ALA A 284 -17.17 -6.18 6.58
N GLY A 285 -15.88 -5.86 6.78
CA GLY A 285 -15.12 -6.32 7.95
C GLY A 285 -14.50 -7.71 7.80
N GLU A 286 -14.75 -8.42 6.71
CA GLU A 286 -14.07 -9.67 6.39
C GLU A 286 -13.26 -9.55 5.10
N SER A 287 -12.13 -10.24 5.05
CA SER A 287 -11.35 -10.32 3.81
C SER A 287 -12.06 -11.24 2.82
N PRO A 288 -12.35 -10.79 1.59
CA PRO A 288 -13.03 -11.64 0.59
C PRO A 288 -12.17 -12.84 0.19
N PHE A 289 -10.84 -12.73 0.35
CA PHE A 289 -9.90 -13.84 0.16
C PHE A 289 -10.05 -14.90 1.25
N VAL A 290 -10.22 -14.46 2.51
CA VAL A 290 -10.53 -15.35 3.64
C VAL A 290 -11.91 -15.97 3.43
N THR A 291 -12.92 -15.19 3.05
CA THR A 291 -14.28 -15.68 2.78
C THR A 291 -14.28 -16.82 1.77
N VAL A 292 -13.59 -16.67 0.62
CA VAL A 292 -13.49 -17.75 -0.36
C VAL A 292 -12.77 -18.96 0.24
N LEU A 293 -11.56 -18.78 0.80
CA LEU A 293 -10.74 -19.91 1.29
C LEU A 293 -11.32 -20.61 2.52
N SER A 294 -12.20 -19.98 3.28
CA SER A 294 -12.98 -20.63 4.33
C SER A 294 -14.08 -21.54 3.77
N ASN A 295 -14.54 -21.27 2.54
CA ASN A 295 -15.67 -21.94 1.91
C ASN A 295 -15.28 -22.98 0.84
N ILE A 296 -13.99 -23.22 0.61
CA ILE A 296 -13.50 -24.26 -0.34
C ILE A 296 -13.46 -25.67 0.25
N GLY A 297 -13.77 -25.84 1.54
CA GLY A 297 -13.77 -27.14 2.22
C GLY A 297 -12.39 -27.65 2.67
N VAL A 298 -11.33 -26.84 2.57
CA VAL A 298 -9.99 -27.16 3.09
C VAL A 298 -9.84 -26.61 4.51
N PRO A 299 -9.66 -27.47 5.54
CA PRO A 299 -9.46 -27.02 6.90
C PRO A 299 -8.27 -26.05 7.01
N ALA A 300 -8.42 -25.02 7.84
CA ALA A 300 -7.41 -23.98 8.09
C ALA A 300 -7.03 -23.05 6.91
N ALA A 301 -7.51 -23.26 5.68
CA ALA A 301 -7.16 -22.39 4.53
C ALA A 301 -7.56 -20.92 4.77
N GLY A 302 -8.78 -20.68 5.27
CA GLY A 302 -9.22 -19.35 5.70
C GLY A 302 -8.35 -18.76 6.81
N GLY A 303 -7.96 -19.56 7.81
CA GLY A 303 -7.11 -19.11 8.92
C GLY A 303 -5.69 -18.74 8.49
N VAL A 304 -5.10 -19.48 7.55
CA VAL A 304 -3.79 -19.15 6.96
C VAL A 304 -3.87 -17.84 6.18
N MET A 305 -4.90 -17.67 5.34
CA MET A 305 -5.12 -16.41 4.63
C MET A 305 -5.39 -15.25 5.61
N ASN A 306 -6.10 -15.50 6.71
CA ASN A 306 -6.35 -14.48 7.73
C ASN A 306 -5.03 -14.00 8.38
N LEU A 307 -4.09 -14.91 8.61
CA LEU A 307 -2.75 -14.58 9.10
C LEU A 307 -1.97 -13.74 8.06
N VAL A 308 -2.05 -14.10 6.78
CA VAL A 308 -1.44 -13.31 5.69
C VAL A 308 -1.99 -11.89 5.68
N VAL A 309 -3.31 -11.70 5.69
CA VAL A 309 -3.90 -10.36 5.62
C VAL A 309 -3.64 -9.52 6.88
N LEU A 310 -3.45 -10.16 8.04
CA LEU A 310 -2.95 -9.50 9.24
C LEU A 310 -1.52 -8.96 9.02
N THR A 311 -0.62 -9.76 8.44
CA THR A 311 0.73 -9.25 8.08
C THR A 311 0.67 -8.12 7.06
N ALA A 312 -0.32 -8.15 6.16
CA ALA A 312 -0.53 -7.08 5.18
C ALA A 312 -0.91 -5.76 5.84
N ALA A 313 -1.80 -5.81 6.84
CA ALA A 313 -2.22 -4.63 7.61
C ALA A 313 -1.07 -4.06 8.45
N MET A 314 -0.31 -4.92 9.13
CA MET A 314 0.87 -4.50 9.90
C MET A 314 1.94 -3.84 9.03
N SER A 315 2.16 -4.37 7.82
CA SER A 315 3.11 -3.82 6.85
C SER A 315 2.67 -2.46 6.29
N SER A 316 1.37 -2.29 6.02
CA SER A 316 0.81 -1.00 5.59
C SER A 316 1.03 0.07 6.66
N LEU A 317 0.69 -0.24 7.92
CA LEU A 317 0.90 0.66 9.06
C LEU A 317 2.38 1.03 9.24
N ASN A 318 3.26 0.04 9.12
CA ASN A 318 4.71 0.21 9.23
C ASN A 318 5.25 1.16 8.16
N SER A 319 4.84 0.95 6.90
CA SER A 319 5.17 1.81 5.76
C SER A 319 4.64 3.24 5.91
N GLY A 320 3.43 3.39 6.44
CA GLY A 320 2.81 4.69 6.70
C GLY A 320 3.56 5.52 7.74
N LEU A 321 3.89 4.91 8.89
CA LEU A 321 4.69 5.58 9.93
C LEU A 321 6.08 5.98 9.41
N TYR A 322 6.73 5.08 8.68
CA TYR A 322 8.04 5.33 8.08
C TYR A 322 8.03 6.53 7.12
N SER A 323 7.01 6.62 6.26
CA SER A 323 6.90 7.69 5.28
C SER A 323 6.48 9.01 5.93
N THR A 324 5.51 8.97 6.84
CA THR A 324 4.97 10.17 7.50
C THR A 324 6.04 10.85 8.34
N GLY A 325 6.84 10.08 9.08
CA GLY A 325 7.94 10.64 9.87
C GLY A 325 8.98 11.40 9.04
N ARG A 326 9.27 10.94 7.81
CA ARG A 326 10.19 11.62 6.88
C ARG A 326 9.61 12.91 6.32
N ILE A 327 8.36 12.87 5.91
CA ILE A 327 7.69 14.05 5.36
C ILE A 327 7.53 15.12 6.43
N LEU A 328 7.12 14.75 7.65
CA LEU A 328 7.06 15.68 8.78
C LEU A 328 8.43 16.29 9.09
N ARG A 329 9.51 15.49 9.07
CA ARG A 329 10.87 16.01 9.23
C ARG A 329 11.26 16.99 8.13
N SER A 330 11.00 16.66 6.86
CA SER A 330 11.26 17.55 5.73
C SER A 330 10.51 18.87 5.86
N MET A 331 9.24 18.82 6.28
CA MET A 331 8.46 20.03 6.57
C MET A 331 9.02 20.83 7.74
N ALA A 332 9.47 20.18 8.81
CA ALA A 332 10.03 20.85 9.99
C ALA A 332 11.35 21.53 9.69
N MET A 333 12.21 20.91 8.88
CA MET A 333 13.46 21.49 8.38
C MET A 333 13.21 22.77 7.55
N ALA A 334 12.06 22.86 6.90
CA ALA A 334 11.63 24.04 6.15
C ALA A 334 10.80 25.04 6.98
N GLY A 335 10.55 24.78 8.26
CA GLY A 335 9.75 25.64 9.14
C GLY A 335 8.23 25.49 9.00
N SER A 336 7.77 24.50 8.23
CA SER A 336 6.35 24.24 7.93
C SER A 336 5.68 23.17 8.83
N ALA A 337 6.45 22.59 9.76
CA ALA A 337 5.96 21.67 10.81
C ALA A 337 6.63 21.95 12.17
N PRO A 338 6.08 21.44 13.30
CA PRO A 338 6.63 21.70 14.63
C PRO A 338 8.10 21.31 14.77
N LYS A 339 8.90 22.16 15.45
CA LYS A 339 10.35 21.95 15.60
C LYS A 339 10.72 20.59 16.21
N PHE A 340 9.89 20.02 17.08
CA PHE A 340 10.17 18.71 17.65
C PHE A 340 10.13 17.56 16.64
N THR A 341 9.59 17.76 15.42
CA THR A 341 9.56 16.74 14.37
C THR A 341 10.82 16.76 13.47
N SER A 342 11.72 17.76 13.62
CA SER A 342 12.97 17.85 12.85
C SER A 342 14.10 16.98 13.41
N VAL A 343 13.99 16.57 14.68
CA VAL A 343 15.01 15.84 15.44
C VAL A 343 15.13 14.39 14.99
N MET A 344 16.33 13.83 15.12
CA MET A 344 16.62 12.43 14.82
C MET A 344 17.20 11.70 16.03
N SER A 345 16.98 10.39 16.10
CA SER A 345 17.64 9.51 17.05
C SER A 345 19.10 9.25 16.63
N ARG A 346 19.88 8.62 17.52
CA ARG A 346 21.24 8.13 17.20
C ARG A 346 21.25 7.11 16.05
N SER A 347 20.13 6.43 15.80
CA SER A 347 19.95 5.50 14.68
C SER A 347 19.43 6.17 13.40
N GLN A 348 19.47 7.50 13.32
CA GLN A 348 19.02 8.29 12.15
C GLN A 348 17.54 8.09 11.82
N VAL A 349 16.70 7.92 12.85
CA VAL A 349 15.24 7.83 12.73
C VAL A 349 14.60 9.16 13.14
N PRO A 350 13.66 9.74 12.37
CA PRO A 350 12.96 10.97 12.71
C PRO A 350 11.87 10.73 13.77
N TYR A 351 12.27 10.41 15.00
CA TYR A 351 11.35 9.94 16.04
C TYR A 351 10.23 10.93 16.36
N GLY A 352 10.50 12.24 16.32
CA GLY A 352 9.49 13.25 16.60
C GLY A 352 8.34 13.24 15.57
N GLY A 353 8.65 13.01 14.30
CA GLY A 353 7.61 12.87 13.27
C GLY A 353 6.83 11.56 13.39
N ILE A 354 7.45 10.48 13.86
CA ILE A 354 6.77 9.18 14.01
C ILE A 354 5.84 9.17 15.24
N LEU A 355 6.18 9.92 16.28
CA LEU A 355 5.40 10.03 17.52
C LEU A 355 4.17 10.93 17.39
N LEU A 356 4.14 11.84 16.41
CA LEU A 356 3.03 12.77 16.16
C LEU A 356 1.89 12.07 15.42
#